data_AF-C8PNX9-F1
#
_entry.id   AF-C8PNX9-F1
#
_cell.length_a   1.000
_cell.length_b   1.000
_cell.length_c   1.000
_cell.angle_alpha   90.00
_cell.angle_beta   90.00
_cell.angle_gamma   90.00
#
_symmetry.space_group_name_H-M   'P 1'
#
loop_
_entity.id
_entity.type
_entity.pdbx_description
1 polymer ?
#
loop_
_entity_poly.entity_id
_entity_poly.type
_entity_poly.pdbx_seq_one_letter_code
_entity_poly.pdbx_strand_id
1 'polypeptide(L)'
;MDVIARYPEFSPLSLEAVQAIKTDLQLLKDGMSELTFGSLYFFRNFYKYKISRFNERTLLFLGEERKKPFFFTIGDPLPIAIIKELYEDCAYWKLISESYLNNNAALFQTFKGAPTEDRDNFDYLYTRLSLSTLSGKQLHKKRTM
;
A
#
# COMPACT_ATOMS: atom_id res chain seq x y z
N MET A 1 -9.02 14.74 19.48
CA MET A 1 -8.43 15.31 18.25
C MET A 1 -8.15 14.14 17.32
N ASP A 2 -8.64 14.20 16.09
CA ASP A 2 -8.36 13.15 15.09
C ASP A 2 -6.86 13.21 14.77
N VAL A 3 -6.17 12.07 14.88
CA VAL A 3 -4.70 12.00 14.70
C VAL A 3 -4.34 12.11 13.21
N ILE A 4 -5.31 11.87 12.33
CA ILE A 4 -5.16 11.87 10.89
C ILE A 4 -5.86 13.11 10.33
N ALA A 5 -5.11 13.95 9.61
CA ALA A 5 -5.66 15.11 8.92
C ALA A 5 -6.66 14.71 7.82
N ARG A 6 -7.59 15.60 7.47
CA ARG A 6 -8.51 15.39 6.33
C ARG A 6 -7.94 16.03 5.07
N TYR A 7 -8.16 15.37 3.93
CA TYR A 7 -7.70 15.87 2.64
C TYR A 7 -8.24 17.29 2.38
N PRO A 8 -7.43 18.24 1.88
CA PRO A 8 -6.11 18.08 1.26
C PRO A 8 -4.91 18.08 2.22
N GLU A 9 -5.13 18.18 3.53
CA GLU A 9 -4.05 18.25 4.51
C GLU A 9 -3.52 16.86 4.86
N PHE A 10 -2.21 16.78 5.13
CA PHE A 10 -1.53 15.54 5.48
C PHE A 10 -0.80 15.66 6.82
N SER A 11 -1.01 14.69 7.69
CA SER A 11 -0.29 14.52 8.95
C SER A 11 0.84 13.50 8.80
N PRO A 12 1.96 13.62 9.54
CA PRO A 12 2.96 12.57 9.62
C PRO A 12 2.35 11.23 10.06
N LEU A 13 2.83 10.11 9.51
CA LEU A 13 2.36 8.79 9.90
C LEU A 13 2.92 8.39 11.28
N SER A 14 2.26 8.82 12.37
CA SER A 14 2.66 8.51 13.75
C SER A 14 2.26 7.09 14.18
N LEU A 15 2.69 6.64 15.36
CA LEU A 15 2.27 5.35 15.91
C LEU A 15 0.75 5.30 16.09
N GLU A 16 0.19 6.38 16.64
CA GLU A 16 -1.23 6.56 16.90
C GLU A 16 -2.02 6.56 15.59
N ALA A 17 -1.48 7.17 14.52
CA ALA A 17 -2.11 7.14 13.19
C ALA A 17 -2.18 5.72 12.64
N VAL A 18 -1.08 4.95 12.70
CA VAL A 18 -1.06 3.55 12.21
C VAL A 18 -1.96 2.66 13.08
N GLN A 19 -2.05 2.91 14.39
CA GLN A 19 -2.97 2.21 15.28
C GLN A 19 -4.44 2.50 14.92
N ALA A 20 -4.77 3.75 14.58
CA ALA A 20 -6.11 4.16 14.22
C ALA A 20 -6.63 3.48 12.94
N ILE A 21 -5.73 3.18 11.99
CA ILE A 21 -6.08 2.53 10.71
C ILE A 21 -5.87 1.01 10.70
N LYS A 22 -5.54 0.42 11.85
CA LYS A 22 -5.21 -1.01 11.94
C LYS A 22 -6.34 -1.89 11.38
N THR A 23 -7.59 -1.54 11.67
CA THR A 23 -8.77 -2.26 11.18
C THR A 23 -8.90 -2.12 9.66
N ASP A 24 -8.68 -0.93 9.11
CA ASP A 24 -8.72 -0.70 7.66
C ASP A 24 -7.70 -1.57 6.93
N LEU A 25 -6.49 -1.69 7.47
CA LEU A 25 -5.44 -2.55 6.93
C LEU A 25 -5.80 -4.04 6.99
N GLN A 26 -6.50 -4.47 8.05
CA GLN A 26 -6.94 -5.87 8.21
C GLN A 26 -8.07 -6.26 7.25
N LEU A 27 -8.82 -5.29 6.74
CA LEU A 27 -9.91 -5.52 5.78
C LEU A 27 -9.43 -5.62 4.33
N LEU A 28 -8.15 -5.30 4.06
CA LEU A 28 -7.56 -5.44 2.74
C LEU A 28 -7.48 -6.93 2.34
N LYS A 29 -7.97 -7.22 1.14
CA LYS A 29 -8.12 -8.61 0.66
C LYS A 29 -6.85 -9.19 0.04
N ASP A 30 -6.02 -8.32 -0.56
CA ASP A 30 -4.87 -8.77 -1.36
C ASP A 30 -3.63 -9.11 -0.52
N GLY A 31 -3.60 -8.72 0.76
CA GLY A 31 -2.56 -9.15 1.69
C GLY A 31 -1.14 -8.67 1.38
N MET A 32 -0.98 -7.53 0.70
CA MET A 32 0.33 -6.95 0.37
C MET A 32 1.14 -6.65 1.64
N SER A 33 2.40 -7.10 1.68
CA SER A 33 3.24 -7.08 2.88
C SER A 33 3.59 -5.67 3.36
N GLU A 34 3.66 -4.71 2.44
CA GLU A 34 3.90 -3.29 2.72
C GLU A 34 2.67 -2.62 3.38
N LEU A 35 1.46 -3.13 3.13
CA LEU A 35 0.22 -2.62 3.71
C LEU A 35 -0.15 -3.30 5.03
N THR A 36 0.86 -3.50 5.88
CA THR A 36 0.68 -4.00 7.25
C THR A 36 1.04 -2.93 8.27
N PHE A 37 0.46 -3.03 9.47
CA PHE A 37 0.80 -2.17 10.60
C PHE A 37 2.33 -2.10 10.82
N GLY A 38 2.97 -3.27 10.80
CA GLY A 38 4.41 -3.40 11.05
C GLY A 38 5.24 -2.69 9.97
N SER A 39 4.97 -2.98 8.70
CA SER A 39 5.70 -2.39 7.58
C SER A 39 5.53 -0.88 7.52
N LEU A 40 4.29 -0.37 7.57
CA LEU A 40 4.02 1.06 7.51
C LEU A 40 4.69 1.81 8.66
N TYR A 41 4.59 1.31 9.89
CA TYR A 41 5.22 1.96 11.04
C TYR A 41 6.74 1.89 10.99
N PHE A 42 7.31 0.74 10.64
CA PHE A 42 8.76 0.54 10.59
C PHE A 42 9.43 1.44 9.55
N PHE A 43 8.83 1.53 8.35
CA PHE A 43 9.40 2.30 7.24
C PHE A 43 8.97 3.78 7.20
N ARG A 44 8.14 4.26 8.15
CA ARG A 44 7.64 5.63 8.18
C ARG A 44 8.70 6.71 8.07
N ASN A 45 9.85 6.53 8.71
CA ASN A 45 10.94 7.51 8.69
C ASN A 45 11.75 7.42 7.41
N PHE A 46 11.93 6.21 6.87
CA PHE A 46 12.67 5.98 5.63
C PHE A 46 11.95 6.60 4.43
N TYR A 47 10.64 6.33 4.30
CA TYR A 47 9.81 6.88 3.23
C TYR A 47 9.17 8.23 3.58
N LYS A 48 9.42 8.78 4.77
CA LYS A 48 8.81 10.03 5.28
C LYS A 48 7.28 10.02 5.12
N TYR A 49 6.65 8.91 5.50
CA TYR A 49 5.23 8.69 5.26
C TYR A 49 4.37 9.79 5.89
N LYS A 50 3.42 10.29 5.10
CA LYS A 50 2.32 11.12 5.56
C LYS A 50 1.00 10.45 5.20
N ILE A 51 -0.04 10.73 5.98
CA ILE A 51 -1.37 10.16 5.84
C ILE A 51 -2.42 11.25 5.87
N SER A 52 -3.48 11.05 5.09
CA SER A 52 -4.67 11.88 5.08
C SER A 52 -5.93 11.03 4.90
N ARG A 53 -7.03 11.44 5.52
CA ARG A 53 -8.34 10.83 5.34
C ARG A 53 -9.10 11.57 4.24
N PHE A 54 -9.36 10.89 3.13
CA PHE A 54 -10.16 11.45 2.04
C PHE A 54 -11.65 11.37 2.36
N ASN A 55 -12.10 10.20 2.84
CA ASN A 55 -13.44 9.98 3.37
C ASN A 55 -13.39 8.82 4.40
N GLU A 56 -14.54 8.39 4.92
CA GLU A 56 -14.62 7.33 5.95
C GLU A 56 -14.13 5.94 5.48
N ARG A 57 -13.97 5.73 4.17
CA ARG A 57 -13.58 4.46 3.54
C ARG A 57 -12.32 4.56 2.69
N THR A 58 -11.67 5.72 2.61
CA THR A 58 -10.49 5.95 1.77
C THR A 58 -9.44 6.75 2.51
N LEU A 59 -8.24 6.19 2.59
CA LEU A 59 -7.05 6.83 3.17
C LEU A 59 -6.00 7.02 2.09
N LEU A 60 -5.37 8.19 2.11
CA LEU A 60 -4.30 8.60 1.21
C LEU A 60 -2.98 8.60 1.95
N PHE A 61 -1.94 8.15 1.27
CA PHE A 61 -0.58 8.15 1.78
C PHE A 61 0.34 8.84 0.79
N LEU A 62 1.26 9.63 1.33
CA LEU A 62 2.39 10.20 0.60
C LEU A 62 3.67 9.62 1.17
N GLY A 63 4.67 9.48 0.32
CA GLY A 63 6.02 9.14 0.72
C GLY A 63 7.06 9.61 -0.29
N GLU A 64 8.32 9.37 0.02
CA GLU A 64 9.46 9.72 -0.83
C GLU A 64 10.42 8.53 -0.88
N GLU A 65 10.77 8.09 -2.08
CA GLU A 65 11.74 7.02 -2.31
C GLU A 65 12.79 7.51 -3.30
N ARG A 66 14.07 7.46 -2.92
CA ARG A 66 15.19 7.95 -3.74
C ARG A 66 14.95 9.39 -4.25
N LYS A 67 14.44 10.27 -3.39
CA LYS A 67 14.04 11.67 -3.68
C LYS A 67 12.90 11.84 -4.70
N LYS A 68 12.17 10.78 -5.01
CA LYS A 68 10.97 10.84 -5.84
C LYS A 68 9.72 10.72 -4.95
N PRO A 69 8.85 11.72 -4.92
CA PRO A 69 7.59 11.64 -4.19
C PRO A 69 6.66 10.63 -4.86
N PHE A 70 5.92 9.88 -4.06
CA PHE A 70 4.91 8.95 -4.51
C PHE A 70 3.67 9.03 -3.63
N PHE A 71 2.57 8.51 -4.15
CA PHE A 71 1.36 8.29 -3.37
C PHE A 71 0.87 6.85 -3.49
N PHE A 72 0.03 6.46 -2.54
CA PHE A 72 -0.81 5.28 -2.64
C PHE A 72 -2.09 5.49 -1.82
N THR A 73 -3.09 4.64 -2.07
CA THR A 73 -4.40 4.73 -1.42
C THR A 73 -4.85 3.35 -0.97
N ILE A 74 -5.63 3.31 0.10
CA ILE A 74 -6.33 2.09 0.53
C ILE A 74 -7.82 2.38 0.67
N GLY A 75 -8.64 1.36 0.42
CA GLY A 75 -10.09 1.44 0.49
C GLY A 75 -10.74 1.79 -0.84
N ASP A 76 -11.77 2.64 -0.81
CA ASP A 76 -12.59 2.94 -1.98
C ASP A 76 -11.84 3.74 -3.06
N PRO A 77 -12.26 3.63 -4.33
CA PRO A 77 -11.63 4.35 -5.44
C PRO A 77 -11.72 5.87 -5.34
N LEU A 78 -10.64 6.56 -5.72
CA LEU A 78 -10.59 8.02 -5.78
C LEU A 78 -11.20 8.55 -7.09
N PRO A 79 -11.82 9.75 -7.06
CA PRO A 79 -12.18 10.46 -8.28
C PRO A 79 -10.94 10.77 -9.13
N ILE A 80 -11.07 10.68 -10.46
CA ILE A 80 -9.97 10.96 -11.39
C ILE A 80 -9.34 12.35 -11.21
N ALA A 81 -10.14 13.35 -10.83
CA ALA A 81 -9.66 14.71 -10.57
C ALA A 81 -8.63 14.74 -9.43
N ILE A 82 -8.90 14.02 -8.34
CA ILE A 82 -7.99 13.92 -7.18
C ILE A 82 -6.72 13.15 -7.55
N ILE A 83 -6.84 12.10 -8.36
CA ILE A 83 -5.66 11.36 -8.83
C ILE A 83 -4.76 12.26 -9.68
N LYS A 84 -5.35 13.07 -10.58
CA LYS A 84 -4.59 14.04 -11.39
C LYS A 84 -3.90 15.09 -10.52
N GLU A 85 -4.60 15.62 -9.50
CA GLU A 85 -4.03 16.55 -8.52
C GLU A 85 -2.84 15.93 -7.78
N LEU A 86 -2.96 14.69 -7.31
CA LEU A 86 -1.85 13.97 -6.66
C LEU A 86 -0.62 13.81 -7.58
N TYR A 87 -0.84 13.63 -8.89
CA TYR A 87 0.25 13.57 -9.88
C TYR A 87 0.93 14.91 -10.14
N GLU A 88 0.38 16.05 -9.69
CA GLU A 88 1.08 17.35 -9.78
C GLU A 88 2.30 17.39 -8.85
N ASP A 89 2.17 16.80 -7.66
CA ASP A 89 3.22 16.77 -6.63
C ASP A 89 3.96 15.43 -6.52
N CYS A 90 3.39 14.35 -7.07
CA CYS A 90 3.96 13.01 -6.99
C CYS A 90 4.40 12.49 -8.35
N ALA A 91 5.55 11.82 -8.38
CA ALA A 91 6.11 11.25 -9.59
C ALA A 91 5.41 9.94 -10.02
N TYR A 92 4.85 9.18 -9.08
CA TYR A 92 4.19 7.89 -9.37
C TYR A 92 3.21 7.45 -8.28
N TRP A 93 2.30 6.55 -8.66
CA TRP A 93 1.42 5.80 -7.77
C TRP A 93 1.97 4.39 -7.58
N LYS A 94 2.18 3.94 -6.33
CA LYS A 94 2.58 2.57 -6.00
C LYS A 94 1.52 1.80 -5.20
N LEU A 95 1.76 0.52 -4.97
CA LEU A 95 0.90 -0.36 -4.15
C LEU A 95 -0.54 -0.44 -4.67
N ILE A 96 -0.70 -0.55 -5.99
CA ILE A 96 -1.99 -0.82 -6.62
C ILE A 96 -2.18 -2.33 -6.62
N SER A 97 -3.13 -2.84 -5.83
CA SER A 97 -3.40 -4.27 -5.81
C SER A 97 -4.11 -4.74 -7.07
N GLU A 98 -3.97 -6.03 -7.39
CA GLU A 98 -4.63 -6.64 -8.54
C GLU A 98 -6.16 -6.49 -8.46
N SER A 99 -6.76 -6.72 -7.27
CA SER A 99 -8.20 -6.55 -7.11
C SER A 99 -8.64 -5.10 -7.32
N TYR A 100 -7.85 -4.12 -6.87
CA TYR A 100 -8.14 -2.69 -7.10
C TYR A 100 -8.07 -2.36 -8.60
N LEU A 101 -7.05 -2.84 -9.30
CA LEU A 101 -6.89 -2.64 -10.74
C LEU A 101 -8.08 -3.21 -11.52
N ASN A 102 -8.44 -4.46 -11.24
CA ASN A 102 -9.52 -5.16 -11.93
C ASN A 102 -10.89 -4.51 -11.68
N ASN A 103 -11.18 -4.15 -10.41
CA ASN A 103 -12.45 -3.51 -10.05
C ASN A 103 -12.58 -2.09 -10.61
N ASN A 104 -11.47 -1.45 -10.98
CA ASN A 104 -11.43 -0.07 -11.47
C ASN A 104 -10.85 0.04 -12.89
N ALA A 105 -10.98 -0.99 -13.72
CA ALA A 105 -10.38 -1.02 -15.05
C ALA A 105 -10.74 0.21 -15.91
N ALA A 106 -12.00 0.69 -15.82
CA ALA A 106 -12.45 1.89 -16.52
C ALA A 106 -11.70 3.17 -16.10
N LEU A 107 -11.32 3.30 -14.82
CA LEU A 107 -10.49 4.39 -14.33
C LEU A 107 -9.12 4.36 -15.00
N PHE A 108 -8.48 3.20 -15.07
CA PHE A 108 -7.14 3.07 -15.63
C PHE A 108 -7.09 3.26 -17.15
N GLN A 109 -8.19 2.99 -17.86
CA GLN A 109 -8.31 3.30 -19.30
C GLN A 109 -8.25 4.81 -19.60
N THR A 110 -8.51 5.67 -18.62
CA THR A 110 -8.44 7.13 -18.80
C THR A 110 -7.01 7.68 -18.78
N PHE A 111 -6.05 6.90 -18.28
CA PHE A 111 -4.64 7.28 -18.25
C PHE A 111 -3.93 6.80 -19.52
N LYS A 112 -2.95 7.58 -19.99
CA LYS A 112 -2.17 7.23 -21.20
C LYS A 112 -1.24 6.03 -20.98
N GLY A 113 -0.98 5.63 -19.75
CA GLY A 113 -0.14 4.50 -19.38
C GLY A 113 -0.86 3.56 -18.42
N ALA A 114 -0.70 2.26 -18.64
CA ALA A 114 -1.20 1.24 -17.73
C ALA A 114 -0.26 1.13 -16.51
N PRO A 115 -0.78 0.72 -15.33
CA PRO A 115 0.06 0.26 -14.23
C PRO A 115 0.99 -0.85 -14.71
N THR A 116 2.25 -0.80 -14.29
CA THR A 116 3.27 -1.78 -14.65
C THR A 116 3.67 -2.59 -13.42
N GLU A 117 3.83 -3.90 -13.59
CA GLU A 117 4.37 -4.76 -12.55
C GLU A 117 5.83 -4.43 -12.25
N ASP A 118 6.21 -4.51 -10.98
CA ASP A 118 7.59 -4.40 -10.53
C ASP A 118 8.02 -5.69 -9.85
N ARG A 119 8.80 -6.50 -10.57
CA ARG A 119 9.22 -7.84 -10.13
C ARG A 119 10.01 -7.82 -8.82
N ASP A 120 10.75 -6.75 -8.55
CA ASP A 120 11.57 -6.62 -7.34
C ASP A 120 10.71 -6.43 -6.09
N ASN A 121 9.43 -6.08 -6.25
CA ASN A 121 8.47 -5.84 -5.17
C ASN A 121 7.41 -6.97 -5.06
N PHE A 122 7.70 -8.18 -5.57
CA PHE A 122 6.75 -9.29 -5.47
C PHE A 122 6.78 -9.95 -4.09
N ASP A 123 5.61 -10.05 -3.46
CA ASP A 123 5.44 -10.81 -2.24
C ASP A 123 5.49 -12.32 -2.48
N TYR A 124 6.23 -13.03 -1.63
CA TYR A 124 6.31 -14.48 -1.65
C TYR A 124 5.41 -15.07 -0.56
N LEU A 125 4.25 -15.58 -0.98
CA LEU A 125 3.28 -16.19 -0.07
C LEU A 125 3.55 -17.68 0.11
N TYR A 126 3.62 -18.10 1.38
CA TYR A 126 3.74 -19.51 1.76
C TYR A 126 2.62 -19.87 2.72
N THR A 127 2.12 -21.11 2.64
CA THR A 127 1.19 -21.58 3.67
C THR A 127 1.96 -21.84 4.96
N ARG A 128 1.37 -21.47 6.10
CA ARG A 128 1.94 -21.78 7.42
C ARG A 128 2.29 -23.27 7.55
N LEU A 129 1.42 -24.14 7.04
CA LEU A 129 1.64 -25.58 7.04
C LEU A 129 2.95 -25.94 6.33
N SER A 130 3.15 -25.47 5.09
CA SER A 130 4.35 -25.76 4.30
C SER A 130 5.65 -25.30 4.97
N LEU A 131 5.64 -24.14 5.64
CA LEU A 131 6.81 -23.65 6.37
C LEU A 131 7.03 -24.45 7.68
N SER A 132 5.98 -24.89 8.35
CA SER A 132 6.07 -25.61 9.63
C SER A 132 6.51 -27.07 9.48
N THR A 133 6.08 -27.74 8.41
CA THR A 133 6.40 -29.17 8.18
C THR A 133 7.64 -29.35 7.32
N LEU A 134 8.03 -28.32 6.57
CA LEU A 134 9.04 -28.38 5.50
C LEU A 134 8.81 -29.57 4.55
N SER A 135 7.55 -30.00 4.40
CA SER A 135 7.20 -31.23 3.69
C SER A 135 7.07 -30.96 2.19
N GLY A 136 7.88 -31.64 1.39
CA GLY A 136 7.85 -31.59 -0.07
C GLY A 136 9.26 -31.62 -0.68
N LYS A 137 9.39 -32.14 -1.91
CA LYS A 137 10.69 -32.27 -2.62
C LYS A 137 11.46 -30.95 -2.73
N GLN A 138 10.77 -29.81 -2.86
CA GLN A 138 11.40 -28.49 -2.99
C GLN A 138 11.95 -27.92 -1.67
N LEU A 139 11.44 -28.36 -0.51
CA LEU A 139 11.88 -27.87 0.81
C LEU A 139 12.89 -28.82 1.49
N HIS A 140 13.23 -29.94 0.86
CA HIS A 140 14.17 -30.92 1.41
C HIS A 140 15.56 -30.32 1.70
N LYS A 141 16.04 -29.38 0.87
CA LYS A 141 17.31 -28.66 1.12
C LYS A 141 17.26 -27.77 2.37
N LYS A 142 16.08 -27.24 2.75
CA LYS A 142 15.91 -26.43 3.98
C LYS A 142 15.84 -27.29 5.26
N ARG A 143 15.57 -28.60 5.17
CA ARG A 143 15.57 -29.53 6.32
C ARG A 143 16.97 -29.98 6.74
N THR A 144 17.96 -29.82 5.86
CA THR A 144 19.34 -30.31 6.06
C THR A 144 20.34 -29.16 6.26
N MET A 145 19.85 -27.93 6.46
CA MET A 145 20.63 -26.73 6.77
C MET A 145 20.64 -26.45 8.28
#